data_AF-A0AAD3DZJ5-F1
#
_entry.id   AF-A0AAD3DZJ5-F1
#
_cell.length_a   1.000
_cell.length_b   1.000
_cell.length_c   1.000
_cell.angle_alpha   90.00
_cell.angle_beta   90.00
_cell.angle_gamma   90.00
#
_symmetry.space_group_name_H-M   'P 1'
#
loop_
_entity.id
_entity.type
_entity.pdbx_description
1 polymer ?
#
loop_
_entity_poly.entity_id
_entity_poly.type
_entity_poly.pdbx_seq_one_letter_code
_entity_poly.pdbx_strand_id
1 'polypeptide(L)'
;SPPRPPSAGRFEPPPPALSLRRTPGRTTNTAQAALLDAREQPQQPPQQGQQQGQSHSAAAAETTATPSSSSSSSAAASAAVPEVPQQQQQAEQEQQEKERAALRAAAAAAVAASEVTPGSVVAGREHWMVITVPEQPVAGAPLRVLFNRQQSEKLRQRPHILLQYGFNHWELQPPASEPSASASPAQLAPVEGVPRGEGVDFWGATVQVPPDSYEVNFILHDGAGAYENNSGLDFTFPAAGGLTYEAWVDSAAERAVARELARREAEARAAEEARVRAHQTMLAEAEEWGRRQAEELRANLTTLQSGATTRLTRPDTGATVFRVLSLTSSGGSSGSSSSGSTATATTAAPSASAAGPPAPPRAGERLLLQYNRKAGPMGRFPVPAG
;
A
#
# COMPACT_ATOMS: atom_id res chain seq x y z
N SER A 1 -42.32 -72.12 -26.83
CA SER A 1 -42.71 -70.70 -26.78
C SER A 1 -41.46 -69.84 -26.69
N PRO A 2 -41.27 -68.83 -27.56
CA PRO A 2 -40.12 -67.95 -27.44
C PRO A 2 -40.29 -66.97 -26.26
N PRO A 3 -39.20 -66.52 -25.61
CA PRO A 3 -39.26 -65.62 -24.47
C PRO A 3 -39.62 -64.19 -24.89
N ARG A 4 -40.46 -63.55 -24.06
CA ARG A 4 -40.88 -62.15 -24.18
C ARG A 4 -39.69 -61.19 -24.06
N PRO A 5 -39.64 -60.10 -24.85
CA PRO A 5 -38.69 -59.03 -24.62
C PRO A 5 -39.06 -58.19 -23.37
N PRO A 6 -38.07 -57.63 -22.66
CA PRO A 6 -38.32 -56.77 -21.50
C PRO A 6 -38.90 -55.41 -21.89
N SER A 7 -39.84 -54.98 -21.06
CA SER A 7 -40.65 -53.77 -21.14
C SER A 7 -39.79 -52.50 -21.15
N ALA A 8 -40.05 -51.61 -22.12
CA ALA A 8 -39.45 -50.28 -22.17
C ALA A 8 -39.90 -49.46 -20.95
N GLY A 9 -38.92 -49.01 -20.16
CA GLY A 9 -39.11 -48.11 -19.03
C GLY A 9 -39.69 -46.78 -19.49
N ARG A 10 -40.74 -46.35 -18.78
CA ARG A 10 -41.48 -45.11 -18.98
C ARG A 10 -40.55 -43.93 -18.65
N PHE A 11 -40.21 -43.14 -19.66
CA PHE A 11 -39.49 -41.87 -19.50
C PHE A 11 -40.47 -40.83 -18.94
N GLU A 12 -40.27 -40.39 -17.70
CA GLU A 12 -40.97 -39.23 -17.14
C GLU A 12 -40.30 -37.95 -17.66
N PRO A 13 -41.04 -36.99 -18.26
CA PRO A 13 -40.47 -35.72 -18.64
C PRO A 13 -40.24 -34.83 -17.40
N PRO A 14 -39.17 -34.02 -17.36
CA PRO A 14 -38.93 -33.08 -16.26
C PRO A 14 -39.99 -31.96 -16.23
N PRO A 15 -40.29 -31.40 -15.05
CA PRO A 15 -41.27 -30.32 -14.91
C PRO A 15 -40.78 -29.02 -15.59
N PRO A 16 -41.71 -28.17 -16.08
CA PRO A 16 -41.36 -26.95 -16.81
C PRO A 16 -40.68 -25.91 -15.91
N ALA A 17 -39.61 -25.33 -16.45
CA ALA A 17 -38.86 -24.22 -15.85
C ALA A 17 -39.77 -22.98 -15.66
N LEU A 18 -39.86 -22.50 -14.42
CA LEU A 18 -40.46 -21.22 -14.08
C LEU A 18 -39.65 -20.09 -14.73
N SER A 19 -40.25 -19.47 -15.73
CA SER A 19 -39.74 -18.27 -16.38
C SER A 19 -40.06 -17.04 -15.52
N LEU A 20 -39.07 -16.49 -14.82
CA LEU A 20 -39.17 -15.16 -14.22
C LEU A 20 -38.49 -14.13 -15.13
N ARG A 21 -39.33 -13.32 -15.78
CA ARG A 21 -38.93 -12.16 -16.56
C ARG A 21 -38.49 -11.02 -15.63
N ARG A 22 -37.45 -10.33 -16.12
CA ARG A 22 -36.81 -9.07 -15.69
C ARG A 22 -37.74 -7.99 -15.10
N THR A 23 -37.16 -7.21 -14.18
CA THR A 23 -37.15 -5.73 -14.24
C THR A 23 -35.78 -5.17 -13.80
N PRO A 24 -35.30 -4.06 -14.38
CA PRO A 24 -34.02 -3.42 -14.01
C PRO A 24 -34.24 -2.29 -13.00
N GLY A 25 -33.53 -2.33 -11.88
CA GLY A 25 -33.48 -1.26 -10.88
C GLY A 25 -32.11 -0.59 -10.87
N ARG A 26 -32.04 0.59 -11.48
CA ARG A 26 -30.92 1.54 -11.43
C ARG A 26 -31.21 2.53 -10.31
N THR A 27 -30.39 2.60 -9.27
CA THR A 27 -30.20 3.84 -8.50
C THR A 27 -28.77 3.92 -7.96
N THR A 28 -28.18 5.07 -8.23
CA THR A 28 -26.89 5.58 -7.79
C THR A 28 -26.87 5.86 -6.29
N ASN A 29 -25.72 5.74 -5.64
CA ASN A 29 -25.48 6.52 -4.43
C ASN A 29 -24.04 7.05 -4.36
N THR A 30 -23.91 8.31 -4.79
CA THR A 30 -22.81 9.23 -4.51
C THR A 30 -23.43 10.33 -3.67
N ALA A 31 -23.18 10.37 -2.36
CA ALA A 31 -23.19 11.59 -1.54
C ALA A 31 -23.03 11.23 -0.06
N GLN A 32 -21.86 11.50 0.52
CA GLN A 32 -21.80 12.20 1.80
C GLN A 32 -20.42 12.82 1.99
N ALA A 33 -20.32 14.05 1.50
CA ALA A 33 -19.36 15.04 1.93
C ALA A 33 -20.17 16.25 2.43
N ALA A 34 -19.65 16.90 3.47
CA ALA A 34 -20.11 18.13 4.10
C ALA A 34 -21.23 18.01 5.15
N LEU A 35 -20.83 18.05 6.43
CA LEU A 35 -21.39 19.03 7.37
C LEU A 35 -20.47 19.22 8.58
N LEU A 36 -19.65 20.27 8.55
CA LEU A 36 -19.04 20.90 9.72
C LEU A 36 -19.37 22.38 9.62
N ASP A 37 -20.12 22.90 10.59
CA ASP A 37 -19.85 24.12 11.36
C ASP A 37 -21.17 24.75 11.85
N ALA A 38 -21.34 24.79 13.19
CA ALA A 38 -22.07 25.83 13.94
C ALA A 38 -22.22 25.40 15.42
N ARG A 39 -21.51 26.12 16.30
CA ARG A 39 -21.69 26.18 17.75
C ARG A 39 -22.97 26.94 18.11
N GLU A 40 -23.71 26.51 19.14
CA GLU A 40 -24.14 27.32 20.30
C GLU A 40 -24.89 26.49 21.35
N GLN A 41 -24.99 27.06 22.56
CA GLN A 41 -25.11 26.47 23.91
C GLN A 41 -26.52 25.97 24.37
N PRO A 42 -26.64 25.33 25.58
CA PRO A 42 -27.68 24.35 25.89
C PRO A 42 -28.91 24.93 26.62
N GLN A 43 -30.07 24.30 26.42
CA GLN A 43 -31.26 24.47 27.26
C GLN A 43 -31.69 23.15 27.90
N GLN A 44 -31.98 23.23 29.20
CA GLN A 44 -32.46 22.13 30.05
C GLN A 44 -33.89 21.68 29.68
N PRO A 45 -34.27 20.43 29.97
CA PRO A 45 -35.65 19.95 29.83
C PRO A 45 -36.50 20.22 31.08
N PRO A 46 -37.84 20.35 30.95
CA PRO A 46 -38.75 20.51 32.07
C PRO A 46 -39.17 19.16 32.69
N GLN A 47 -39.35 19.16 34.01
CA GLN A 47 -40.16 18.17 34.74
C GLN A 47 -41.63 18.62 34.77
N GLN A 48 -42.56 17.67 34.64
CA GLN A 48 -43.88 17.73 35.28
C GLN A 48 -44.56 16.35 35.24
N GLY A 49 -45.17 15.94 36.38
CA GLY A 49 -46.26 14.96 36.40
C GLY A 49 -46.20 13.86 37.47
N GLN A 50 -46.34 14.20 38.76
CA GLN A 50 -46.94 13.30 39.75
C GLN A 50 -48.31 13.85 40.18
N GLN A 51 -49.31 12.98 40.30
CA GLN A 51 -50.42 13.15 41.25
C GLN A 51 -51.20 11.83 41.44
N GLN A 52 -51.24 11.35 42.68
CA GLN A 52 -52.37 10.58 43.24
C GLN A 52 -52.69 11.12 44.64
N GLY A 53 -53.99 11.10 44.97
CA GLY A 53 -54.70 11.84 46.03
C GLY A 53 -54.24 11.57 47.46
N GLN A 54 -54.35 12.55 48.36
CA GLN A 54 -55.55 13.02 49.08
C GLN A 54 -56.08 12.06 50.16
N SER A 55 -55.83 12.41 51.42
CA SER A 55 -56.82 12.61 52.50
C SER A 55 -56.08 13.24 53.71
N HIS A 56 -56.27 14.53 54.02
CA HIS A 56 -57.27 15.12 54.94
C HIS A 56 -57.32 14.44 56.32
N SER A 57 -57.32 15.08 57.49
CA SER A 57 -57.27 16.46 58.02
C SER A 57 -56.90 16.29 59.53
N ALA A 58 -56.44 17.24 60.35
CA ALA A 58 -56.99 18.52 60.79
C ALA A 58 -55.91 19.19 61.69
N ALA A 59 -55.62 20.50 61.54
CA ALA A 59 -56.01 21.60 62.45
C ALA A 59 -55.81 21.30 63.96
N ALA A 60 -55.11 22.11 64.77
CA ALA A 60 -55.02 23.57 64.79
C ALA A 60 -53.86 24.05 65.70
N ALA A 61 -53.43 25.32 65.46
CA ALA A 61 -52.95 26.33 66.43
C ALA A 61 -51.72 25.99 67.33
N GLU A 62 -50.79 26.87 67.68
CA GLU A 62 -50.40 28.24 67.36
C GLU A 62 -48.98 28.42 67.99
N THR A 63 -48.31 29.52 67.67
CA THR A 63 -47.28 30.22 68.48
C THR A 63 -45.88 29.62 68.74
N THR A 64 -44.92 30.28 68.07
CA THR A 64 -43.67 30.88 68.61
C THR A 64 -42.59 29.99 69.25
N ALA A 65 -41.44 29.91 68.59
CA ALA A 65 -40.18 30.54 69.05
C ALA A 65 -38.98 30.08 68.20
N THR A 66 -38.33 31.02 67.52
CA THR A 66 -36.89 30.99 67.22
C THR A 66 -36.13 31.43 68.50
N PRO A 67 -34.88 30.98 68.76
CA PRO A 67 -33.75 31.52 67.98
C PRO A 67 -32.51 30.62 67.78
N SER A 68 -31.73 31.06 66.79
CA SER A 68 -30.26 31.18 66.77
C SER A 68 -29.35 29.93 66.71
N SER A 69 -28.80 29.75 65.50
CA SER A 69 -27.36 29.73 65.16
C SER A 69 -26.43 28.65 65.74
N SER A 70 -25.89 27.81 64.85
CA SER A 70 -24.44 27.52 64.63
C SER A 70 -24.35 26.29 63.71
N SER A 71 -23.97 26.43 62.43
CA SER A 71 -22.60 26.34 61.88
C SER A 71 -21.86 25.03 62.14
N SER A 72 -21.28 24.47 61.06
CA SER A 72 -20.35 23.32 60.94
C SER A 72 -21.03 21.97 60.65
N SER A 73 -20.52 21.06 59.80
CA SER A 73 -19.48 21.05 58.76
C SER A 73 -19.43 19.62 58.20
N SER A 74 -19.02 19.47 56.94
CA SER A 74 -18.25 18.32 56.42
C SER A 74 -18.89 16.92 56.41
N ALA A 75 -19.15 16.39 55.21
CA ALA A 75 -18.46 15.18 54.73
C ALA A 75 -18.68 15.02 53.21
N ALA A 76 -17.67 15.41 52.44
CA ALA A 76 -17.53 15.03 51.04
C ALA A 76 -17.10 13.55 50.99
N ALA A 77 -17.98 12.67 50.52
CA ALA A 77 -17.61 11.31 50.15
C ALA A 77 -16.84 11.36 48.83
N SER A 78 -15.51 11.39 48.93
CA SER A 78 -14.61 11.22 47.80
C SER A 78 -14.71 9.75 47.35
N ALA A 79 -15.22 9.53 46.14
CA ALA A 79 -15.29 8.22 45.52
C ALA A 79 -13.86 7.75 45.21
N ALA A 80 -13.37 6.81 46.02
CA ALA A 80 -12.11 6.12 45.77
C ALA A 80 -12.27 5.24 44.50
N VAL A 81 -11.53 5.59 43.45
CA VAL A 81 -11.28 4.69 42.32
C VAL A 81 -10.45 3.52 42.84
N PRO A 82 -10.87 2.25 42.67
CA PRO A 82 -10.07 1.12 43.11
C PRO A 82 -8.83 0.98 42.23
N GLU A 83 -7.66 1.20 42.83
CA GLU A 83 -6.35 0.95 42.24
C GLU A 83 -6.15 -0.58 42.15
N VAL A 84 -6.45 -1.15 40.97
CA VAL A 84 -6.12 -2.56 40.69
C VAL A 84 -4.60 -2.71 40.81
N PRO A 85 -4.06 -3.64 41.63
CA PRO A 85 -2.62 -3.79 41.81
C PRO A 85 -1.93 -4.06 40.45
N GLN A 86 -0.88 -3.31 40.12
CA GLN A 86 -0.11 -3.47 38.86
C GLN A 86 0.28 -4.92 38.54
N GLN A 87 0.47 -5.76 39.57
CA GLN A 87 0.77 -7.18 39.42
C GLN A 87 -0.38 -7.98 38.77
N GLN A 88 -1.65 -7.63 39.02
CA GLN A 88 -2.78 -8.30 38.38
C GLN A 88 -2.86 -7.94 36.89
N GLN A 89 -2.64 -6.67 36.53
CA GLN A 89 -2.63 -6.24 35.13
C GLN A 89 -1.48 -6.89 34.34
N GLN A 90 -0.30 -7.00 34.94
CA GLN A 90 0.83 -7.70 34.32
C GLN A 90 0.55 -9.18 34.12
N ALA A 91 -0.01 -9.86 35.13
CA ALA A 91 -0.36 -11.28 35.02
C ALA A 91 -1.42 -11.53 33.93
N GLU A 92 -2.43 -10.66 33.80
CA GLU A 92 -3.43 -10.73 32.74
C GLU A 92 -2.81 -10.53 31.35
N GLN A 93 -1.91 -9.55 31.20
CA GLN A 93 -1.21 -9.31 29.94
C GLN A 93 -0.34 -10.51 29.55
N GLU A 94 0.41 -11.07 30.49
CA GLU A 94 1.21 -12.27 30.25
C GLU A 94 0.36 -13.48 29.87
N GLN A 95 -0.81 -13.65 30.51
CA GLN A 95 -1.73 -14.73 30.18
C GLN A 95 -2.30 -14.56 28.76
N GLN A 96 -2.70 -13.34 28.40
CA GLN A 96 -3.17 -13.02 27.05
C GLN A 96 -2.07 -13.24 26.01
N GLU A 97 -0.83 -12.84 26.31
CA GLU A 97 0.30 -13.06 25.40
C GLU A 97 0.58 -14.55 25.20
N LYS A 98 0.54 -15.35 26.27
CA LYS A 98 0.67 -16.81 26.20
C LYS A 98 -0.43 -17.44 25.34
N GLU A 99 -1.67 -17.00 25.49
CA GLU A 99 -2.79 -17.49 24.69
C GLU A 99 -2.61 -17.12 23.21
N ARG A 100 -2.23 -15.87 22.92
CA ARG A 100 -1.95 -15.41 21.55
C ARG A 100 -0.77 -16.17 20.94
N ALA A 101 0.28 -16.44 21.72
CA ALA A 101 1.42 -17.24 21.27
C ALA A 101 1.02 -18.69 20.97
N ALA A 102 0.17 -19.30 21.80
CA ALA A 102 -0.36 -20.64 21.56
C ALA A 102 -1.21 -20.70 20.29
N LEU A 103 -2.06 -19.70 20.04
CA LEU A 103 -2.83 -19.57 18.80
C LEU A 103 -1.92 -19.48 17.57
N ARG A 104 -0.87 -18.65 17.63
CA ARG A 104 0.10 -18.53 16.52
C ARG A 104 0.85 -19.83 16.26
N ALA A 105 1.28 -20.53 17.32
CA ALA A 105 1.95 -21.81 17.19
C ALA A 105 1.03 -22.88 16.57
N ALA A 106 -0.23 -22.93 16.99
CA ALA A 106 -1.22 -23.83 16.41
C ALA A 106 -1.50 -23.52 14.93
N ALA A 107 -1.60 -22.23 14.58
CA ALA A 107 -1.77 -21.80 13.19
C ALA A 107 -0.57 -22.20 12.30
N ALA A 108 0.66 -21.96 12.78
CA ALA A 108 1.87 -22.37 12.08
C ALA A 108 1.93 -23.90 11.88
N ALA A 109 1.56 -24.67 12.91
CA ALA A 109 1.47 -26.13 12.81
C ALA A 109 0.40 -26.58 11.79
N ALA A 110 -0.76 -25.91 11.74
CA ALA A 110 -1.80 -26.21 10.77
C ALA A 110 -1.35 -25.94 9.32
N VAL A 111 -0.63 -24.83 9.08
CA VAL A 111 -0.04 -24.53 7.77
C VAL A 111 0.98 -25.60 7.39
N ALA A 112 1.92 -25.93 8.27
CA ALA A 112 2.91 -26.98 8.02
C ALA A 112 2.25 -28.35 7.74
N ALA A 113 1.24 -28.73 8.51
CA ALA A 113 0.49 -29.97 8.30
C ALA A 113 -0.23 -29.99 6.94
N SER A 114 -0.80 -28.85 6.52
CA SER A 114 -1.42 -28.74 5.20
C SER A 114 -0.43 -28.87 4.06
N GLU A 115 0.82 -28.43 4.24
CA GLU A 115 1.88 -28.55 3.22
C GLU A 115 2.27 -30.00 3.02
N VAL A 116 2.29 -30.78 4.10
CA VAL A 116 2.55 -32.22 4.06
C VAL A 116 1.33 -33.00 3.53
N THR A 117 0.12 -32.64 3.96
CA THR A 117 -1.11 -33.40 3.67
C THR A 117 -2.23 -32.52 3.11
N PRO A 118 -2.06 -31.90 1.94
CA PRO A 118 -3.05 -30.96 1.41
C PRO A 118 -4.37 -31.64 1.01
N GLY A 119 -4.32 -32.93 0.64
CA GLY A 119 -5.52 -33.71 0.31
C GLY A 119 -6.55 -33.76 1.45
N SER A 120 -6.10 -33.80 2.71
CA SER A 120 -7.03 -33.83 3.86
C SER A 120 -7.74 -32.49 4.08
N VAL A 121 -7.11 -31.38 3.67
CA VAL A 121 -7.72 -30.04 3.76
C VAL A 121 -8.80 -29.88 2.69
N VAL A 122 -8.58 -30.46 1.51
CA VAL A 122 -9.50 -30.35 0.36
C VAL A 122 -10.63 -31.37 0.43
N ALA A 123 -10.44 -32.51 1.10
CA ALA A 123 -11.44 -33.57 1.20
C ALA A 123 -12.79 -33.06 1.75
N GLY A 124 -13.87 -33.28 0.99
CA GLY A 124 -15.22 -32.79 1.30
C GLY A 124 -15.45 -31.30 0.98
N ARG A 125 -14.39 -30.57 0.57
CA ARG A 125 -14.39 -29.16 0.19
C ARG A 125 -13.99 -28.98 -1.28
N GLU A 126 -14.15 -30.00 -2.10
CA GLU A 126 -13.73 -30.03 -3.51
C GLU A 126 -14.41 -28.93 -4.33
N HIS A 127 -15.64 -28.58 -3.99
CA HIS A 127 -16.43 -27.55 -4.66
C HIS A 127 -16.16 -26.13 -4.13
N TRP A 128 -15.34 -25.97 -3.10
CA TRP A 128 -15.05 -24.65 -2.53
C TRP A 128 -14.08 -23.90 -3.42
N MET A 129 -14.38 -22.63 -3.67
CA MET A 129 -13.51 -21.76 -4.47
C MET A 129 -12.25 -21.37 -3.70
N VAL A 130 -12.36 -21.13 -2.40
CA VAL A 130 -11.25 -20.70 -1.54
C VAL A 130 -11.32 -21.47 -0.22
N ILE A 131 -10.16 -21.92 0.25
CA ILE A 131 -9.95 -22.51 1.58
C ILE A 131 -8.75 -21.82 2.22
N THR A 132 -8.90 -21.39 3.45
CA THR A 132 -7.84 -20.84 4.30
C THR A 132 -7.33 -21.91 5.26
N VAL A 133 -6.02 -21.94 5.49
CA VAL A 133 -5.40 -22.75 6.55
C VAL A 133 -4.48 -21.85 7.39
N PRO A 134 -4.72 -21.69 8.70
CA PRO A 134 -5.92 -22.16 9.43
C PRO A 134 -7.22 -21.59 8.84
N GLU A 135 -8.35 -22.25 9.13
CA GLU A 135 -9.67 -21.85 8.60
C GLU A 135 -10.03 -20.41 9.02
N GLN A 136 -9.75 -20.08 10.28
CA GLN A 136 -9.71 -18.70 10.74
C GLN A 136 -8.26 -18.20 10.75
N PRO A 137 -7.88 -17.20 9.94
CA PRO A 137 -6.55 -16.62 9.95
C PRO A 137 -6.13 -16.17 11.35
N VAL A 138 -4.83 -16.25 11.67
CA VAL A 138 -4.29 -15.85 12.97
C VAL A 138 -3.24 -14.77 12.79
N ALA A 139 -3.40 -13.66 13.51
CA ALA A 139 -2.50 -12.53 13.46
C ALA A 139 -1.09 -12.89 13.99
N GLY A 140 -0.06 -12.54 13.22
CA GLY A 140 1.33 -12.90 13.52
C GLY A 140 1.71 -14.34 13.15
N ALA A 141 0.84 -15.08 12.46
CA ALA A 141 1.11 -16.44 12.00
C ALA A 141 1.01 -16.55 10.46
N PRO A 142 1.60 -17.59 9.85
CA PRO A 142 1.40 -17.84 8.43
C PRO A 142 -0.06 -18.24 8.15
N LEU A 143 -0.54 -17.84 6.98
CA LEU A 143 -1.82 -18.21 6.40
C LEU A 143 -1.55 -18.83 5.04
N ARG A 144 -2.09 -20.01 4.81
CA ARG A 144 -2.11 -20.64 3.49
C ARG A 144 -3.47 -20.45 2.85
N VAL A 145 -3.48 -19.93 1.63
CA VAL A 145 -4.69 -19.79 0.81
C VAL A 145 -4.64 -20.85 -0.28
N LEU A 146 -5.68 -21.66 -0.34
CA LEU A 146 -5.92 -22.63 -1.41
C LEU A 146 -7.10 -22.11 -2.24
N PHE A 147 -6.89 -22.00 -3.54
CA PHE A 147 -7.86 -21.53 -4.52
C PHE A 147 -8.15 -22.63 -5.52
N ASN A 148 -9.42 -23.03 -5.64
CA ASN A 148 -9.85 -23.94 -6.67
C ASN A 148 -10.10 -23.19 -7.97
N ARG A 149 -9.15 -23.30 -8.89
CA ARG A 149 -9.20 -22.64 -10.20
C ARG A 149 -10.42 -23.07 -11.00
N GLN A 150 -10.92 -24.31 -10.85
CA GLN A 150 -12.13 -24.75 -11.56
C GLN A 150 -13.39 -23.97 -11.16
N GLN A 151 -13.46 -23.44 -9.94
CA GLN A 151 -14.67 -22.75 -9.47
C GLN A 151 -14.79 -21.30 -9.94
N SER A 152 -13.71 -20.71 -10.49
CA SER A 152 -13.75 -19.35 -11.03
C SER A 152 -13.94 -19.35 -12.54
N GLU A 153 -15.05 -18.81 -13.03
CA GLU A 153 -15.28 -18.65 -14.48
C GLU A 153 -14.20 -17.80 -15.17
N LYS A 154 -13.67 -16.81 -14.45
CA LYS A 154 -12.72 -15.82 -14.99
C LYS A 154 -11.28 -16.34 -15.01
N LEU A 155 -10.92 -17.14 -14.00
CA LEU A 155 -9.55 -17.61 -13.79
C LEU A 155 -9.33 -19.08 -14.17
N ARG A 156 -10.38 -19.86 -14.49
CA ARG A 156 -10.29 -21.31 -14.79
C ARG A 156 -9.22 -21.70 -15.80
N GLN A 157 -9.04 -20.89 -16.84
CA GLN A 157 -8.12 -21.17 -17.94
C GLN A 157 -6.81 -20.37 -17.86
N ARG A 158 -6.59 -19.61 -16.78
CA ARG A 158 -5.43 -18.73 -16.66
C ARG A 158 -4.19 -19.51 -16.22
N PRO A 159 -3.03 -19.32 -16.88
CA PRO A 159 -1.80 -20.04 -16.56
C PRO A 159 -1.06 -19.46 -15.35
N HIS A 160 -1.29 -18.18 -15.05
CA HIS A 160 -0.69 -17.45 -13.94
C HIS A 160 -1.79 -16.83 -13.12
N ILE A 161 -1.78 -17.11 -11.82
CA ILE A 161 -2.73 -16.55 -10.86
C ILE A 161 -1.91 -15.94 -9.74
N LEU A 162 -2.24 -14.71 -9.41
CA LEU A 162 -1.63 -13.90 -8.39
C LEU A 162 -2.65 -13.67 -7.27
N LEU A 163 -2.23 -13.87 -6.04
CA LEU A 163 -2.95 -13.49 -4.83
C LEU A 163 -2.51 -12.09 -4.46
N GLN A 164 -3.38 -11.11 -4.68
CA GLN A 164 -3.18 -9.78 -4.12
C GLN A 164 -3.90 -9.74 -2.78
N TYR A 165 -3.15 -9.45 -1.71
CA TYR A 165 -3.68 -9.44 -0.35
C TYR A 165 -3.27 -8.17 0.39
N GLY A 166 -4.06 -7.86 1.41
CA GLY A 166 -3.87 -6.78 2.36
C GLY A 166 -4.60 -7.09 3.66
N PHE A 167 -4.46 -6.22 4.64
CA PHE A 167 -5.02 -6.42 5.97
C PHE A 167 -5.77 -5.18 6.41
N ASN A 168 -6.75 -5.36 7.30
CA ASN A 168 -7.50 -4.25 7.91
C ASN A 168 -8.10 -3.31 6.86
N HIS A 169 -9.05 -3.80 6.04
CA HIS A 169 -9.60 -3.07 4.89
C HIS A 169 -8.56 -2.48 3.93
N TRP A 170 -7.50 -3.23 3.64
CA TRP A 170 -6.37 -2.82 2.78
C TRP A 170 -5.51 -1.67 3.32
N GLU A 171 -5.75 -1.20 4.55
CA GLU A 171 -4.97 -0.12 5.19
C GLU A 171 -3.61 -0.58 5.68
N LEU A 172 -3.52 -1.85 6.11
CA LEU A 172 -2.29 -2.45 6.59
C LEU A 172 -1.64 -3.26 5.48
N GLN A 173 -0.45 -2.83 5.08
CA GLN A 173 0.37 -3.52 4.09
C GLN A 173 1.21 -4.62 4.76
N PRO A 174 1.54 -5.70 4.05
CA PRO A 174 2.49 -6.69 4.56
C PRO A 174 3.83 -6.03 4.90
N PRO A 175 4.51 -6.48 5.96
CA PRO A 175 5.79 -5.91 6.37
C PRO A 175 6.82 -6.07 5.25
N ALA A 176 7.33 -4.95 4.72
CA ALA A 176 8.33 -4.96 3.65
C ALA A 176 9.72 -5.44 4.11
N SER A 177 9.93 -5.63 5.41
CA SER A 177 11.22 -5.84 6.04
C SER A 177 11.58 -7.31 6.31
N GLU A 178 10.66 -8.24 6.12
CA GLU A 178 10.93 -9.67 6.36
C GLU A 178 11.33 -10.36 5.04
N PRO A 179 12.57 -10.86 4.90
CA PRO A 179 13.01 -11.55 3.68
C PRO A 179 12.24 -12.83 3.37
N SER A 180 11.48 -13.35 4.36
CA SER A 180 10.57 -14.50 4.21
C SER A 180 9.09 -14.10 4.12
N ALA A 181 8.73 -12.83 4.31
CA ALA A 181 7.36 -12.40 4.04
C ALA A 181 7.20 -12.26 2.54
N SER A 182 6.35 -13.10 1.94
CA SER A 182 5.97 -12.91 0.54
C SER A 182 5.51 -11.45 0.37
N ALA A 183 5.98 -10.78 -0.66
CA ALA A 183 5.46 -9.47 -1.04
C ALA A 183 4.10 -9.67 -1.73
N SER A 184 3.18 -8.73 -1.53
CA SER A 184 1.92 -8.70 -2.29
C SER A 184 2.22 -8.12 -3.69
N PRO A 185 1.77 -8.77 -4.78
CA PRO A 185 1.01 -10.02 -4.83
C PRO A 185 1.89 -11.29 -4.77
N ALA A 186 1.37 -12.36 -4.16
CA ALA A 186 2.01 -13.68 -4.14
C ALA A 186 1.58 -14.52 -5.35
N GLN A 187 2.52 -15.25 -5.97
CA GLN A 187 2.19 -16.15 -7.06
C GLN A 187 1.66 -17.48 -6.53
N LEU A 188 0.49 -17.91 -7.01
CA LEU A 188 -0.02 -19.23 -6.68
C LEU A 188 0.70 -20.30 -7.48
N ALA A 189 0.98 -21.43 -6.84
CA ALA A 189 1.47 -22.65 -7.46
C ALA A 189 0.43 -23.77 -7.33
N PRO A 190 0.38 -24.73 -8.27
CA PRO A 190 -0.48 -25.89 -8.10
C PRO A 190 -0.14 -26.65 -6.81
N VAL A 191 -1.16 -27.10 -6.09
CA VAL A 191 -0.98 -27.82 -4.83
C VAL A 191 -0.66 -29.29 -5.14
N GLU A 192 0.55 -29.73 -4.79
CA GLU A 192 0.95 -31.13 -4.92
C GLU A 192 0.13 -32.03 -3.98
N GLY A 193 -0.08 -33.30 -4.34
CA GLY A 193 -0.82 -34.24 -3.50
C GLY A 193 -2.35 -34.09 -3.49
N VAL A 194 -2.91 -33.11 -4.20
CA VAL A 194 -4.36 -33.00 -4.45
C VAL A 194 -4.67 -33.51 -5.86
N PRO A 195 -5.51 -34.55 -6.02
CA PRO A 195 -5.89 -35.05 -7.34
C PRO A 195 -6.55 -33.95 -8.17
N ARG A 196 -6.10 -33.78 -9.42
CA ARG A 196 -6.78 -32.90 -10.38
C ARG A 196 -7.84 -33.71 -11.11
N GLY A 197 -9.05 -33.20 -11.14
CA GLY A 197 -10.21 -33.91 -11.69
C GLY A 197 -11.36 -32.97 -12.00
N GLU A 198 -12.51 -33.56 -12.32
CA GLU A 198 -13.73 -32.79 -12.55
C GLU A 198 -14.07 -31.96 -11.31
N GLY A 199 -14.08 -30.63 -11.47
CA GLY A 199 -14.35 -29.69 -10.39
C GLY A 199 -13.20 -29.45 -9.40
N VAL A 200 -12.02 -30.08 -9.56
CA VAL A 200 -10.90 -29.97 -8.62
C VAL A 200 -9.60 -29.57 -9.32
N ASP A 201 -9.12 -28.35 -9.04
CA ASP A 201 -7.81 -27.85 -9.49
C ASP A 201 -7.29 -26.79 -8.50
N PHE A 202 -6.76 -27.24 -7.36
CA PHE A 202 -6.30 -26.34 -6.29
C PHE A 202 -4.90 -25.81 -6.54
N TRP A 203 -4.78 -24.50 -6.36
CA TRP A 203 -3.56 -23.72 -6.40
C TRP A 203 -3.41 -23.00 -5.06
N GLY A 204 -2.20 -22.75 -4.58
CA GLY A 204 -2.02 -22.12 -3.29
C GLY A 204 -0.76 -21.29 -3.14
N ALA A 205 -0.78 -20.46 -2.11
CA ALA A 205 0.32 -19.64 -1.65
C ALA A 205 0.25 -19.48 -0.13
N THR A 206 1.40 -19.30 0.51
CA THR A 206 1.52 -19.01 1.94
C THR A 206 1.91 -17.55 2.11
N VAL A 207 1.19 -16.83 2.97
CA VAL A 207 1.41 -15.41 3.27
C VAL A 207 1.55 -15.23 4.78
N GLN A 208 2.33 -14.23 5.20
CA GLN A 208 2.48 -13.90 6.62
C GLN A 208 1.41 -12.88 7.02
N VAL A 209 0.59 -13.20 8.04
CA VAL A 209 -0.38 -12.25 8.60
C VAL A 209 0.32 -11.37 9.63
N PRO A 210 0.25 -10.03 9.52
CA PRO A 210 0.78 -9.13 10.52
C PRO A 210 0.17 -9.35 11.92
N PRO A 211 0.91 -9.08 13.00
CA PRO A 211 0.38 -9.17 14.38
C PRO A 211 -0.80 -8.23 14.65
N ASP A 212 -0.86 -7.11 13.93
CA ASP A 212 -1.85 -6.04 14.13
C ASP A 212 -3.11 -6.22 13.27
N SER A 213 -3.25 -7.38 12.62
CA SER A 213 -4.38 -7.66 11.74
C SER A 213 -5.62 -8.09 12.52
N TYR A 214 -6.75 -7.41 12.32
CA TYR A 214 -8.08 -7.88 12.72
C TYR A 214 -8.80 -8.59 11.56
N GLU A 215 -8.32 -8.39 10.33
CA GLU A 215 -8.94 -8.90 9.11
C GLU A 215 -7.88 -9.13 8.02
N VAL A 216 -8.09 -10.17 7.23
CA VAL A 216 -7.34 -10.47 6.01
C VAL A 216 -8.26 -10.23 4.81
N ASN A 217 -7.77 -9.49 3.82
CA ASN A 217 -8.45 -9.23 2.56
C ASN A 217 -7.59 -9.73 1.41
N PHE A 218 -8.21 -10.37 0.42
CA PHE A 218 -7.52 -10.70 -0.81
C PHE A 218 -8.42 -10.81 -2.02
N ILE A 219 -7.79 -10.69 -3.19
CA ILE A 219 -8.37 -10.95 -4.50
C ILE A 219 -7.39 -11.81 -5.30
N LEU A 220 -7.90 -12.50 -6.32
CA LEU A 220 -7.07 -13.24 -7.26
C LEU A 220 -7.14 -12.59 -8.63
N HIS A 221 -6.01 -12.55 -9.34
CA HIS A 221 -5.97 -11.99 -10.69
C HIS A 221 -4.89 -12.62 -11.57
N ASP A 222 -5.01 -12.45 -12.88
CA ASP A 222 -4.00 -12.93 -13.85
C ASP A 222 -2.95 -11.87 -14.20
N GLY A 223 -3.11 -10.64 -13.73
CA GLY A 223 -2.24 -9.50 -14.05
C GLY A 223 -2.48 -8.90 -15.45
N ALA A 224 -3.43 -9.45 -16.21
CA ALA A 224 -3.83 -9.04 -17.55
C ALA A 224 -5.30 -8.59 -17.62
N GLY A 225 -5.93 -8.34 -16.46
CA GLY A 225 -7.26 -7.75 -16.35
C GLY A 225 -8.39 -8.72 -15.97
N ALA A 226 -8.11 -10.02 -15.77
CA ALA A 226 -9.07 -10.94 -15.19
C ALA A 226 -8.94 -10.96 -13.67
N TYR A 227 -10.06 -10.78 -12.98
CA TYR A 227 -10.13 -10.68 -11.52
C TYR A 227 -11.20 -11.60 -10.96
N GLU A 228 -10.83 -12.41 -9.98
CA GLU A 228 -11.74 -13.06 -9.05
C GLU A 228 -11.70 -12.33 -7.71
N ASN A 229 -12.75 -11.56 -7.44
CA ASN A 229 -12.88 -10.72 -6.25
C ASN A 229 -14.23 -10.92 -5.59
N ASN A 230 -14.77 -12.15 -5.64
CA ASN A 230 -16.02 -12.52 -4.98
C ASN A 230 -17.18 -11.58 -5.35
N SER A 231 -17.37 -11.35 -6.66
CA SER A 231 -18.38 -10.44 -7.20
C SER A 231 -18.28 -8.98 -6.73
N GLY A 232 -17.06 -8.51 -6.41
CA GLY A 232 -16.81 -7.13 -5.96
C GLY A 232 -16.82 -6.94 -4.45
N LEU A 233 -16.90 -8.03 -3.67
CA LEU A 233 -16.88 -8.00 -2.21
C LEU A 233 -15.51 -8.30 -1.61
N ASP A 234 -14.54 -8.70 -2.46
CA ASP A 234 -13.27 -9.28 -2.06
C ASP A 234 -13.45 -10.56 -1.21
N PHE A 235 -12.34 -11.27 -0.97
CA PHE A 235 -12.33 -12.36 0.00
C PHE A 235 -11.84 -11.80 1.34
N THR A 236 -12.75 -11.76 2.31
CA THR A 236 -12.51 -11.13 3.61
C THR A 236 -12.72 -12.14 4.73
N PHE A 237 -11.72 -12.27 5.60
CA PHE A 237 -11.73 -13.20 6.73
C PHE A 237 -11.29 -12.50 8.01
N PRO A 238 -12.03 -12.63 9.13
CA PRO A 238 -11.61 -12.08 10.41
C PRO A 238 -10.37 -12.84 10.93
N ALA A 239 -9.40 -12.10 11.46
CA ALA A 239 -8.19 -12.66 12.04
C ALA A 239 -8.34 -12.82 13.57
N ALA A 240 -7.99 -13.99 14.08
CA ALA A 240 -7.92 -14.27 15.51
C ALA A 240 -6.58 -13.85 16.12
N GLY A 241 -6.56 -13.55 17.41
CA GLY A 241 -5.34 -13.22 18.16
C GLY A 241 -4.71 -11.87 17.78
N GLY A 242 -5.35 -11.06 16.93
CA GLY A 242 -4.90 -9.73 16.52
C GLY A 242 -5.52 -8.59 17.33
N LEU A 243 -5.35 -7.36 16.84
CA LEU A 243 -6.09 -6.20 17.34
C LEU A 243 -7.59 -6.38 17.07
N THR A 244 -8.45 -5.70 17.83
CA THR A 244 -9.86 -5.57 17.45
C THR A 244 -10.03 -4.42 16.47
N TYR A 245 -11.15 -4.39 15.76
CA TYR A 245 -11.48 -3.27 14.88
C TYR A 245 -11.51 -1.93 15.65
N GLU A 246 -12.09 -1.93 16.85
CA GLU A 246 -12.18 -0.74 17.71
C GLU A 246 -10.78 -0.26 18.12
N ALA A 247 -9.93 -1.17 18.60
CA ALA A 247 -8.56 -0.83 18.97
C ALA A 247 -7.74 -0.33 17.76
N TRP A 248 -8.01 -0.84 16.57
CA TRP A 248 -7.43 -0.31 15.32
C TRP A 248 -7.90 1.11 15.04
N VAL A 249 -9.20 1.39 15.14
CA VAL A 249 -9.75 2.73 14.91
C VAL A 249 -9.21 3.73 15.94
N ASP A 250 -9.20 3.36 17.22
CA ASP A 250 -8.76 4.24 18.31
C ASP A 250 -7.29 4.66 18.16
N SER A 251 -6.43 3.75 17.71
CA SER A 251 -5.01 4.03 17.49
C SER A 251 -4.70 4.72 16.15
N ALA A 252 -5.71 5.10 15.35
CA ALA A 252 -5.49 5.67 14.01
C ALA A 252 -4.70 6.99 14.03
N ALA A 253 -4.96 7.85 15.01
CA ALA A 253 -4.24 9.12 15.18
C ALA A 253 -2.76 8.90 15.48
N GLU A 254 -2.45 7.97 16.40
CA GLU A 254 -1.09 7.61 16.78
C GLU A 254 -0.33 7.01 15.59
N ARG A 255 -0.97 6.10 14.83
CA ARG A 255 -0.38 5.56 13.60
C ARG A 255 -0.11 6.63 12.55
N ALA A 256 -0.98 7.64 12.44
CA ALA A 256 -0.76 8.76 11.51
C ALA A 256 0.45 9.60 11.91
N VAL A 257 0.60 9.92 13.20
CA VAL A 257 1.78 10.63 13.74
C VAL A 257 3.05 9.80 13.53
N ALA A 258 3.00 8.50 13.82
CA ALA A 258 4.15 7.60 13.64
C ALA A 258 4.59 7.53 12.17
N ARG A 259 3.65 7.46 11.22
CA ARG A 259 3.96 7.49 9.78
C ARG A 259 4.63 8.79 9.35
N GLU A 260 4.14 9.93 9.86
CA GLU A 260 4.73 11.23 9.56
C GLU A 260 6.15 11.36 10.11
N LEU A 261 6.36 10.90 11.34
CA LEU A 261 7.68 10.89 11.98
C LEU A 261 8.66 10.00 11.20
N ALA A 262 8.25 8.77 10.85
CA ALA A 262 9.06 7.85 10.07
C ALA A 262 9.41 8.41 8.68
N ARG A 263 8.47 9.12 8.03
CA ARG A 263 8.74 9.82 6.76
C ARG A 263 9.81 10.89 6.93
N ARG A 264 9.69 11.74 7.94
CA ARG A 264 10.66 12.82 8.21
C ARG A 264 12.05 12.27 8.53
N GLU A 265 12.12 11.20 9.32
CA GLU A 265 13.39 10.53 9.61
C GLU A 265 14.01 9.90 8.35
N ALA A 266 13.21 9.27 7.50
CA ALA A 266 13.68 8.70 6.24
C ALA A 266 14.18 9.78 5.27
N GLU A 267 13.47 10.90 5.14
CA GLU A 267 13.89 12.06 4.36
C GLU A 267 15.18 12.66 4.90
N ALA A 268 15.31 12.79 6.22
CA ALA A 268 16.54 13.28 6.86
C ALA A 268 17.74 12.35 6.59
N ARG A 269 17.55 11.03 6.70
CA ARG A 269 18.58 10.04 6.36
C ARG A 269 18.98 10.13 4.88
N ALA A 270 18.01 10.18 3.98
CA ALA A 270 18.27 10.31 2.55
C ALA A 270 18.97 11.62 2.19
N ALA A 271 18.62 12.72 2.86
CA ALA A 271 19.27 14.01 2.68
C ALA A 271 20.73 13.97 3.15
N GLU A 272 21.01 13.37 4.31
CA GLU A 272 22.38 13.23 4.81
C GLU A 272 23.22 12.34 3.89
N GLU A 273 22.69 11.19 3.45
CA GLU A 273 23.36 10.33 2.46
C GLU A 273 23.63 11.07 1.15
N ALA A 274 22.70 11.90 0.69
CA ALA A 274 22.88 12.73 -0.49
C ALA A 274 23.97 13.80 -0.28
N ARG A 275 24.04 14.41 0.90
CA ARG A 275 25.09 15.38 1.25
C ARG A 275 26.46 14.72 1.31
N VAL A 276 26.57 13.55 1.95
CA VAL A 276 27.80 12.77 2.00
C VAL A 276 28.24 12.38 0.59
N ARG A 277 27.32 11.89 -0.24
CA ARG A 277 27.60 11.54 -1.64
C ARG A 277 28.06 12.75 -2.45
N ALA A 278 27.38 13.89 -2.32
CA ALA A 278 27.74 15.13 -3.01
C ALA A 278 29.11 15.66 -2.57
N HIS A 279 29.44 15.55 -1.28
CA HIS A 279 30.77 15.91 -0.78
C HIS A 279 31.85 14.98 -1.32
N GLN A 280 31.60 13.68 -1.37
CA GLN A 280 32.53 12.71 -1.96
C GLN A 280 32.77 12.97 -3.45
N THR A 281 31.72 13.28 -4.22
CA THR A 281 31.88 13.62 -5.64
C THR A 281 32.68 14.91 -5.81
N MET A 282 32.42 15.94 -4.99
CA MET A 282 33.20 17.19 -5.00
C MET A 282 34.68 16.97 -4.72
N LEU A 283 35.01 16.13 -3.72
CA LEU A 283 36.41 15.79 -3.42
C LEU A 283 37.07 15.04 -4.57
N ALA A 284 36.38 14.08 -5.17
CA ALA A 284 36.90 13.32 -6.32
C ALA A 284 37.17 14.25 -7.53
N GLU A 285 36.25 15.16 -7.83
CA GLU A 285 36.44 16.16 -8.90
C GLU A 285 37.59 17.12 -8.59
N ALA A 286 37.75 17.57 -7.34
CA ALA A 286 38.85 18.42 -6.92
C ALA A 286 40.21 17.70 -7.04
N GLU A 287 40.27 16.42 -6.67
CA GLU A 287 41.46 15.60 -6.89
C GLU A 287 41.80 15.45 -8.37
N GLU A 288 40.81 15.15 -9.23
CA GLU A 288 41.01 15.04 -10.67
C GLU A 288 41.50 16.36 -11.26
N TRP A 289 40.89 17.48 -10.86
CA TRP A 289 41.30 18.81 -11.28
C TRP A 289 42.75 19.10 -10.86
N GLY A 290 43.10 18.80 -9.61
CA GLY A 290 44.46 18.96 -9.10
C GLY A 290 45.48 18.10 -9.86
N ARG A 291 45.13 16.85 -10.21
CA ARG A 291 45.98 15.99 -11.04
C ARG A 291 46.20 16.58 -12.44
N ARG A 292 45.13 17.04 -13.10
CA ARG A 292 45.24 17.67 -14.44
C ARG A 292 46.12 18.92 -14.41
N GLN A 293 45.96 19.79 -13.40
CA GLN A 293 46.80 20.98 -13.26
C GLN A 293 48.27 20.64 -12.98
N ALA A 294 48.55 19.62 -12.17
CA ALA A 294 49.91 19.15 -11.95
C ALA A 294 50.55 18.58 -13.23
N GLU A 295 49.79 17.84 -14.04
CA GLU A 295 50.24 17.34 -15.34
C GLU A 295 50.53 18.48 -16.33
N GLU A 296 49.64 19.47 -16.40
CA GLU A 296 49.82 20.66 -17.24
C GLU A 296 51.09 21.44 -16.85
N LEU A 297 51.30 21.67 -15.54
CA LEU A 297 52.50 22.33 -15.04
C LEU A 297 53.78 21.54 -15.37
N ARG A 298 53.76 20.21 -15.24
CA ARG A 298 54.89 19.34 -15.62
C ARG A 298 55.19 19.43 -17.12
N ALA A 299 54.17 19.43 -17.97
CA ALA A 299 54.32 19.58 -19.41
C ALA A 299 54.91 20.95 -19.79
N ASN A 300 54.40 22.02 -19.17
CA ASN A 300 54.92 23.38 -19.35
C ASN A 300 56.39 23.51 -18.90
N LEU A 301 56.76 22.93 -17.75
CA LEU A 301 58.15 22.91 -17.28
C LEU A 301 59.08 22.19 -18.25
N THR A 302 58.66 21.04 -18.76
CA THR A 302 59.43 20.25 -19.74
C THR A 302 59.66 21.05 -21.04
N THR A 303 58.64 21.80 -21.49
CA THR A 303 58.72 22.68 -22.66
C THR A 303 59.71 23.83 -22.43
N LEU A 304 59.71 24.44 -21.24
CA LEU A 304 60.68 25.47 -20.87
C LEU A 304 62.12 24.93 -20.83
N GLN A 305 62.33 23.75 -20.24
CA GLN A 305 63.65 23.13 -20.12
C GLN A 305 64.25 22.72 -21.48
N SER A 306 63.42 22.37 -22.45
CA SER A 306 63.86 22.04 -23.82
C SER A 306 64.19 23.27 -24.68
N GLY A 307 64.07 24.49 -24.15
CA GLY A 307 64.44 25.72 -24.86
C GLY A 307 63.42 26.19 -25.91
N ALA A 308 62.22 25.61 -25.94
CA ALA A 308 61.13 25.98 -26.85
C ALA A 308 60.45 27.29 -26.42
N THR A 309 61.21 28.38 -26.41
CA THR A 309 60.72 29.73 -26.15
C THR A 309 60.95 30.63 -27.37
N THR A 310 59.92 31.34 -27.79
CA THR A 310 60.04 32.37 -28.82
C THR A 310 60.31 33.70 -28.15
N ARG A 311 61.45 34.30 -28.50
CA ARG A 311 61.79 35.66 -28.09
C ARG A 311 60.92 36.64 -28.88
N LEU A 312 60.03 37.35 -28.21
CA LEU A 312 59.24 38.43 -28.79
C LEU A 312 59.78 39.77 -28.30
N THR A 313 59.87 40.75 -29.18
CA THR A 313 60.33 42.10 -28.82
C THR A 313 59.14 43.03 -28.92
N ARG A 314 58.82 43.76 -27.85
CA ARG A 314 57.70 44.68 -27.87
C ARG A 314 58.09 45.91 -28.71
N PRO A 315 57.37 46.22 -29.80
CA PRO A 315 57.80 47.22 -30.78
C PRO A 315 57.77 48.66 -30.24
N ASP A 316 57.04 48.90 -29.15
CA ASP A 316 56.82 50.20 -28.49
C ASP A 316 57.88 50.54 -27.44
N THR A 317 58.49 49.54 -26.81
CA THR A 317 59.37 49.71 -25.64
C THR A 317 60.74 49.06 -25.83
N GLY A 318 60.94 48.27 -26.90
CA GLY A 318 62.17 47.50 -27.13
C GLY A 318 62.40 46.36 -26.11
N ALA A 319 61.47 46.17 -25.17
CA ALA A 319 61.58 45.16 -24.13
C ALA A 319 61.45 43.75 -24.74
N THR A 320 62.37 42.86 -24.36
CA THR A 320 62.33 41.45 -24.78
C THR A 320 61.43 40.68 -23.82
N VAL A 321 60.41 40.01 -24.36
CA VAL A 321 59.48 39.13 -23.65
C VAL A 321 59.57 37.73 -24.26
N PHE A 322 59.79 36.71 -23.44
CA PHE A 322 59.84 35.33 -23.91
C PHE A 322 58.44 34.71 -23.82
N ARG A 323 57.96 34.14 -24.94
CA ARG A 323 56.70 33.40 -25.00
C ARG A 323 57.00 31.92 -25.14
N VAL A 324 56.47 31.10 -24.24
CA VAL A 324 56.55 29.64 -24.35
C VAL A 324 55.71 29.19 -25.54
N LEU A 325 56.28 28.39 -26.44
CA LEU A 325 55.53 27.76 -27.52
C LEU A 325 54.75 26.58 -26.93
N SER A 326 53.45 26.76 -26.67
CA SER A 326 52.59 25.62 -26.38
C SER A 326 52.46 24.77 -27.64
N LEU A 327 53.05 23.57 -27.61
CA LEU A 327 52.77 22.54 -28.62
C LEU A 327 51.31 22.10 -28.42
N THR A 328 50.40 22.65 -29.22
CA THR A 328 49.05 22.11 -29.32
C THR A 328 49.18 20.67 -29.79
N SER A 329 48.74 19.71 -28.97
CA SER A 329 48.68 18.31 -29.38
C SER A 329 47.70 18.21 -30.55
N SER A 330 48.24 18.05 -31.75
CA SER A 330 47.48 17.71 -32.95
C SER A 330 47.09 16.24 -32.88
N GLY A 331 45.94 15.95 -32.27
CA GLY A 331 45.15 14.75 -32.57
C GLY A 331 44.33 15.03 -33.82
N GLY A 332 44.71 14.42 -34.94
CA GLY A 332 44.21 14.76 -36.28
C GLY A 332 42.74 14.43 -36.54
N SER A 333 42.15 15.18 -37.47
CA SER A 333 41.26 14.61 -38.48
C SER A 333 41.45 15.42 -39.78
N SER A 334 41.93 14.70 -40.77
CA SER A 334 42.29 15.13 -42.13
C SER A 334 41.07 15.52 -42.95
N GLY A 335 41.17 16.65 -43.66
CA GLY A 335 40.40 16.90 -44.87
C GLY A 335 41.24 16.59 -46.11
N SER A 336 40.65 15.92 -47.10
CA SER A 336 41.04 16.12 -48.50
C SER A 336 39.90 15.78 -49.47
N SER A 337 39.44 16.84 -50.12
CA SER A 337 38.79 17.02 -51.42
C SER A 337 39.05 15.98 -52.53
N SER A 338 38.02 15.59 -53.31
CA SER A 338 37.64 16.23 -54.60
C SER A 338 36.83 15.33 -55.57
N SER A 339 35.87 15.97 -56.24
CA SER A 339 35.28 15.72 -57.58
C SER A 339 34.50 14.43 -57.91
N GLY A 340 33.28 14.61 -58.47
CA GLY A 340 32.64 13.64 -59.37
C GLY A 340 31.12 13.50 -59.23
N SER A 341 30.39 14.13 -60.15
CA SER A 341 28.93 14.13 -60.33
C SER A 341 28.25 12.75 -60.44
N THR A 342 27.10 12.55 -59.79
CA THR A 342 25.80 12.24 -60.45
C THR A 342 24.63 12.24 -59.44
N ALA A 343 23.44 12.56 -59.93
CA ALA A 343 22.20 12.91 -59.23
C ALA A 343 21.61 11.83 -58.30
N THR A 344 20.91 12.24 -57.23
CA THR A 344 19.43 12.25 -57.15
C THR A 344 18.92 12.78 -55.80
N ALA A 345 18.05 13.79 -55.88
CA ALA A 345 16.77 13.98 -55.16
C ALA A 345 16.69 14.15 -53.61
N THR A 346 16.11 15.31 -53.24
CA THR A 346 15.06 15.51 -52.21
C THR A 346 15.45 16.06 -50.82
N THR A 347 15.33 17.39 -50.72
CA THR A 347 14.54 18.19 -49.75
C THR A 347 14.80 18.07 -48.23
N ALA A 348 15.70 18.95 -47.76
CA ALA A 348 15.58 19.98 -46.71
C ALA A 348 14.73 19.81 -45.41
N ALA A 349 15.41 20.21 -44.32
CA ALA A 349 14.99 20.95 -43.10
C ALA A 349 14.72 20.14 -41.79
N PRO A 350 14.78 20.78 -40.59
CA PRO A 350 15.95 21.41 -39.97
C PRO A 350 16.15 21.07 -38.46
N SER A 351 17.20 21.67 -37.88
CA SER A 351 17.61 21.73 -36.47
C SER A 351 16.52 22.04 -35.42
N ALA A 352 16.63 21.43 -34.23
CA ALA A 352 15.89 21.80 -33.03
C ALA A 352 16.75 22.64 -32.06
N SER A 353 16.36 23.90 -31.94
CA SER A 353 16.73 24.89 -30.92
C SER A 353 15.99 24.61 -29.60
N ALA A 354 16.53 25.16 -28.51
CA ALA A 354 15.95 25.23 -27.18
C ALA A 354 14.44 25.55 -27.17
N ALA A 355 13.66 24.75 -26.43
CA ALA A 355 12.21 24.91 -26.27
C ALA A 355 11.84 25.29 -24.83
N GLY A 356 11.02 26.33 -24.69
CA GLY A 356 10.29 26.64 -23.45
C GLY A 356 9.18 25.63 -23.16
N PRO A 357 8.39 25.83 -22.07
CA PRO A 357 7.38 24.86 -21.65
C PRO A 357 6.30 24.65 -22.72
N PRO A 358 5.78 23.41 -22.87
CA PRO A 358 4.84 23.06 -23.93
C PRO A 358 3.47 23.77 -23.73
N ALA A 359 2.87 24.19 -24.84
CA ALA A 359 1.52 24.74 -24.86
C ALA A 359 0.48 23.66 -24.53
N PRO A 360 -0.66 24.02 -23.89
CA PRO A 360 -1.70 23.07 -23.54
C PRO A 360 -2.39 22.46 -24.79
N PRO A 361 -2.87 21.22 -24.71
CA PRO A 361 -3.50 20.52 -25.83
C PRO A 361 -4.84 21.17 -26.22
N ARG A 362 -5.17 21.12 -27.52
CA ARG A 362 -6.42 21.68 -28.05
C ARG A 362 -7.57 20.68 -27.98
N ALA A 363 -8.80 21.19 -27.86
CA ALA A 363 -10.00 20.36 -27.81
C ALA A 363 -10.14 19.49 -29.07
N GLY A 364 -10.25 18.18 -28.90
CA GLY A 364 -10.39 17.19 -29.99
C GLY A 364 -9.11 16.44 -30.37
N GLU A 365 -7.96 16.78 -29.78
CA GLU A 365 -6.69 16.13 -30.06
C GLU A 365 -6.51 14.83 -29.25
N ARG A 366 -6.10 13.74 -29.90
CA ARG A 366 -5.87 12.44 -29.25
C ARG A 366 -4.46 12.38 -28.68
N LEU A 367 -4.35 12.38 -27.35
CA LEU A 367 -3.09 12.25 -26.62
C LEU A 367 -2.74 10.78 -26.38
N LEU A 368 -1.47 10.41 -26.65
CA LEU A 368 -0.92 9.11 -26.27
C LEU A 368 -0.32 9.21 -24.86
N LEU A 369 -1.03 8.69 -23.85
CA LEU A 369 -0.52 8.64 -22.48
C LEU A 369 0.43 7.44 -22.30
N GLN A 370 1.71 7.70 -22.09
CA GLN A 370 2.65 6.67 -21.65
C GLN A 370 2.73 6.69 -20.11
N TYR A 371 2.14 5.69 -19.47
CA TYR A 371 2.06 5.62 -18.00
C TYR A 371 3.35 5.05 -17.43
N ASN A 372 3.99 5.77 -16.50
CA ASN A 372 5.12 5.28 -15.73
C ASN A 372 4.64 4.78 -14.36
N ARG A 373 4.72 3.46 -14.11
CA ARG A 373 4.16 2.77 -12.93
C ARG A 373 4.81 3.14 -11.58
N LYS A 374 5.82 4.02 -11.55
CA LYS A 374 6.61 4.34 -10.33
C LYS A 374 6.14 5.56 -9.53
N ALA A 375 5.09 6.26 -9.94
CA ALA A 375 4.55 7.38 -9.17
C ALA A 375 3.09 7.11 -8.77
N GLY A 376 2.82 7.14 -7.47
CA GLY A 376 1.46 7.09 -6.91
C GLY A 376 0.63 8.33 -7.27
N PRO A 377 -0.66 8.36 -6.89
CA PRO A 377 -1.64 9.23 -7.51
C PRO A 377 -1.65 10.62 -6.89
N MET A 378 -1.17 11.64 -7.60
CA MET A 378 -1.49 13.03 -7.26
C MET A 378 -1.60 13.90 -8.52
N GLY A 379 -2.69 14.68 -8.58
CA GLY A 379 -2.81 15.88 -9.41
C GLY A 379 -4.13 15.99 -10.17
N ARG A 380 -5.14 16.65 -9.56
CA ARG A 380 -6.26 17.22 -10.33
C ARG A 380 -5.72 18.38 -11.17
N PHE A 381 -5.86 18.30 -12.49
CA PHE A 381 -5.62 19.45 -13.38
C PHE A 381 -6.90 20.26 -13.56
N PRO A 382 -6.87 21.60 -13.46
CA PRO A 382 -8.03 22.42 -13.78
C PRO A 382 -8.28 22.38 -15.29
N VAL A 383 -9.49 22.00 -15.69
CA VAL A 383 -9.96 22.13 -17.07
C VAL A 383 -10.45 23.57 -17.26
N PRO A 384 -9.97 24.32 -18.26
CA PRO A 384 -10.53 25.64 -18.54
C PRO A 384 -11.97 25.48 -19.02
N ALA A 385 -12.89 26.23 -18.40
CA ALA A 385 -14.26 26.36 -18.87
C ALA A 385 -14.23 27.01 -20.27
N GLY A 386 -14.80 26.31 -21.25
CA GLY A 386 -15.15 26.87 -22.55
C GLY A 386 -16.45 27.63 -22.49
#